data_AF-A0A1F9EA30-F1
#
_entry.id   AF-A0A1F9EA30-F1
#
_cell.length_a   1.000
_cell.length_b   1.000
_cell.length_c   1.000
_cell.angle_alpha   90.00
_cell.angle_beta   90.00
_cell.angle_gamma   90.00
#
_symmetry.space_group_name_H-M   'P 1'
#
loop_
_entity.id
_entity.type
_entity.pdbx_description
1 polymer ?
#
loop_
_entity_poly.entity_id
_entity_poly.type
_entity_poly.pdbx_seq_one_letter_code
_entity_poly.pdbx_strand_id
1 'polypeptide(L)' 'MAPFKKANISTVLSVNVKNALMFFCKKRGLKMSHFIEEAIQEHLEDEMDLETFEARRTEKRISLAEVLKHLK' A
#
# COMPACT_ATOMS: atom_id res chain seq x y z
N MET A 1 -1.87 -5.76 21.81
CA MET A 1 -1.46 -4.87 20.70
C MET A 1 -1.52 -3.44 21.21
N ALA A 2 -0.40 -2.70 21.17
CA ALA A 2 -0.43 -1.28 21.50
C ALA A 2 -1.34 -0.54 20.50
N PRO A 3 -2.12 0.47 20.93
CA PRO A 3 -2.97 1.24 20.02
C PRO A 3 -2.08 1.92 18.97
N PHE A 4 -2.40 1.75 17.69
CA PHE A 4 -1.69 2.41 16.59
C PHE A 4 -1.66 3.92 16.84
N LYS A 5 -0.45 4.47 16.96
CA LYS A 5 -0.24 5.89 17.24
C LYS A 5 -0.65 6.67 16.00
N LYS A 6 -1.64 7.55 16.13
CA LYS A 6 -2.07 8.42 15.02
C LYS A 6 -1.10 9.58 14.85
N ALA A 7 -0.84 9.93 13.59
CA ALA A 7 -0.07 11.10 13.20
C ALA A 7 -0.88 11.95 12.22
N ASN A 8 -0.64 13.25 12.21
CA ASN A 8 -1.24 14.15 11.23
C ASN A 8 -0.24 14.43 10.11
N ILE A 9 -0.73 14.40 8.87
CA ILE A 9 -0.01 14.90 7.71
C ILE A 9 -0.70 16.17 7.20
N SER A 10 0.07 17.15 6.74
CA SER A 10 -0.45 18.36 6.11
C SER A 10 0.09 18.44 4.69
N THR A 11 -0.79 18.67 3.72
CA THR A 11 -0.42 18.79 2.31
C THR A 11 -1.30 19.81 1.60
N VAL A 12 -0.81 20.33 0.47
CA VAL A 12 -1.55 21.27 -0.37
C VAL A 12 -2.01 20.52 -1.61
N LEU A 13 -3.33 20.52 -1.85
CA LEU A 13 -3.95 19.91 -3.03
C LEU A 13 -4.48 21.00 -3.95
N SER A 14 -4.49 20.73 -5.26
CA SER A 14 -5.22 21.58 -6.18
C SER A 14 -6.72 21.58 -5.83
N VAL A 15 -7.39 22.71 -6.08
CA VAL A 15 -8.82 22.87 -5.77
C VAL A 15 -9.67 21.82 -6.50
N ASN A 16 -9.31 21.50 -7.75
CA ASN A 16 -10.03 20.50 -8.55
C ASN A 16 -9.92 19.10 -7.95
N VAL A 17 -8.72 18.69 -7.52
CA VAL A 17 -8.50 17.38 -6.88
C VAL A 17 -9.24 17.31 -5.56
N LYS A 18 -9.16 18.36 -4.73
CA LYS A 18 -9.89 18.43 -3.46
C LYS A 18 -11.40 18.27 -3.68
N ASN A 19 -11.97 18.98 -4.65
CA ASN A 19 -13.41 18.92 -4.95
C ASN A 19 -13.83 17.54 -5.46
N ALA A 20 -13.04 16.94 -6.36
CA ALA A 20 -13.28 15.59 -6.85
C ALA A 20 -13.24 14.56 -5.71
N LEU A 21 -12.24 14.66 -4.84
CA LEU A 21 -12.08 13.78 -3.67
C LEU A 21 -13.25 13.92 -2.69
N MET A 22 -13.67 15.16 -2.40
CA MET A 22 -14.85 15.43 -1.57
C MET A 22 -16.12 14.80 -2.14
N PHE A 23 -16.37 14.98 -3.44
CA PHE A 23 -17.53 14.40 -4.11
C PHE A 23 -17.51 12.87 -4.09
N PHE A 24 -16.36 12.27 -4.43
CA PHE A 24 -16.17 10.83 -4.42
C PHE A 24 -16.44 10.22 -3.04
N CYS A 25 -15.83 10.79 -1.99
CA CYS A 25 -15.98 10.32 -0.62
C CYS A 25 -17.43 10.46 -0.14
N LYS A 26 -18.06 11.61 -0.40
CA LYS A 26 -19.46 11.85 -0.02
C LYS A 26 -20.41 10.86 -0.67
N LYS A 27 -20.24 10.57 -1.96
CA LYS A 27 -21.07 9.61 -2.70
C LYS A 27 -20.98 8.19 -2.12
N ARG A 28 -19.83 7.83 -1.55
CA ARG A 28 -19.55 6.49 -1.02
C ARG A 28 -19.66 6.38 0.50
N GLY A 29 -20.02 7.46 1.21
CA GLY A 29 -20.09 7.47 2.67
C GLY A 29 -18.72 7.32 3.35
N LEU A 30 -17.64 7.72 2.67
CA LEU A 30 -16.27 7.59 3.17
C LEU A 30 -15.77 8.90 3.79
N LYS A 31 -14.88 8.79 4.78
CA LYS A 31 -14.10 9.93 5.28
C LYS A 31 -12.88 10.12 4.39
N MET A 32 -12.64 11.36 3.94
CA MET A 32 -11.47 11.67 3.10
C MET A 32 -10.16 11.24 3.74
N SER A 33 -10.00 11.43 5.05
CA SER A 33 -8.78 11.04 5.76
C SER A 33 -8.51 9.53 5.65
N HIS A 34 -9.55 8.71 5.73
CA HIS A 34 -9.43 7.26 5.64
C HIS A 34 -9.11 6.83 4.21
N PHE A 35 -9.80 7.40 3.24
CA PHE A 35 -9.50 7.16 1.82
C PHE A 35 -8.06 7.55 1.46
N ILE A 36 -7.58 8.69 1.95
CA ILE A 36 -6.20 9.14 1.72
C ILE A 36 -5.21 8.19 2.39
N GLU A 37 -5.48 7.77 3.63
CA GLU A 37 -4.62 6.82 4.36
C GLU A 37 -4.53 5.48 3.63
N GLU A 38 -5.66 4.92 3.18
CA GLU A 38 -5.70 3.69 2.39
C GLU A 38 -4.93 3.83 1.08
N ALA A 39 -5.16 4.91 0.32
CA ALA A 39 -4.46 5.13 -0.95
C ALA A 39 -2.94 5.31 -0.77
N ILE A 40 -2.51 5.95 0.32
CA ILE A 40 -1.09 6.07 0.66
C ILE A 40 -0.52 4.70 1.02
N GLN A 41 -1.24 3.92 1.83
CA GLN A 41 -0.82 2.58 2.24
C GLN A 41 -0.66 1.67 1.01
N GLU A 42 -1.66 1.62 0.13
CA GLU A 42 -1.63 0.82 -1.11
C GLU A 42 -0.41 1.19 -1.98
N HIS A 43 -0.16 2.49 -2.20
CA HIS A 43 1.01 2.92 -2.96
C HIS A 43 2.34 2.56 -2.30
N LEU A 44 2.44 2.61 -0.97
CA LEU A 44 3.67 2.21 -0.27
C LEU A 44 3.89 0.70 -0.31
N GLU A 45 2.82 -0.09 -0.18
CA GLU A 45 2.86 -1.55 -0.28
C GLU A 45 3.31 -1.98 -1.69
N ASP A 46 2.77 -1.36 -2.74
CA ASP A 46 3.16 -1.63 -4.14
C ASP A 46 4.66 -1.36 -4.38
N GLU A 47 5.19 -0.23 -3.88
CA GLU A 47 6.61 0.09 -4.01
C GLU A 47 7.49 -0.90 -3.22
N MET A 48 7.08 -1.28 -2.01
CA MET A 48 7.80 -2.28 -1.21
C MET A 48 7.82 -3.66 -1.88
N ASP A 49 6.73 -4.05 -2.52
CA ASP A 49 6.62 -5.30 -3.27
C ASP A 49 7.54 -5.29 -4.50
N LEU A 50 7.63 -4.17 -5.22
CA LEU A 50 8.55 -3.99 -6.34
C LEU A 50 10.02 -4.04 -5.88
N GLU A 51 10.37 -3.35 -4.79
CA GLU A 51 11.71 -3.41 -4.21
C GLU A 51 12.10 -4.84 -3.81
N THR A 52 11.17 -5.55 -3.16
CA THR A 52 11.36 -6.95 -2.77
C THR A 52 11.54 -7.84 -4.00
N PHE A 53 10.74 -7.63 -5.04
CA PHE A 53 10.90 -8.35 -6.29
C PHE A 53 12.27 -8.13 -6.93
N GLU A 54 12.71 -6.87 -7.04
CA GLU A 54 13.99 -6.51 -7.65
C GLU A 54 15.18 -7.06 -6.84
N ALA A 55 15.13 -6.98 -5.50
CA ALA A 55 16.16 -7.54 -4.63
C ALA A 55 16.31 -9.06 -4.81
N ARG A 56 15.21 -9.77 -5.07
CA ARG A 56 15.17 -11.22 -5.25
C ARG A 56 15.36 -11.66 -6.70
N ARG A 57 15.41 -10.72 -7.65
CA ARG A 57 15.47 -11.01 -9.09
C ARG A 57 16.70 -11.81 -9.49
N THR A 58 17.80 -11.67 -8.75
CA THR A 58 19.07 -12.36 -8.97
C THR A 58 19.22 -13.63 -8.13
N GLU A 59 18.24 -13.98 -7.31
CA GLU A 59 18.27 -15.23 -6.53
C GLU A 59 18.33 -16.44 -7.45
N LYS A 60 19.15 -17.43 -7.05
CA LYS A 60 19.22 -18.71 -7.75
C LYS A 60 17.84 -19.38 -7.67
N ARG A 61 17.23 -19.62 -8.83
CA ARG A 61 15.99 -20.39 -8.93
C ARG A 61 16.28 -21.86 -8.66
N ILE A 62 15.46 -22.48 -7.82
CA ILE A 62 15.44 -23.92 -7.59
C ILE A 62 14.08 -24.47 -8.04
N SER A 63 14.05 -25.72 -8.49
CA SER A 63 12.81 -26.36 -8.92
C SER A 63 11.92 -26.66 -7.72
N LEU A 64 10.60 -26.67 -7.95
CA LEU A 64 9.64 -27.09 -6.91
C LEU A 64 9.96 -28.51 -6.39
N ALA A 65 10.40 -29.41 -7.27
CA ALA A 65 10.81 -30.76 -6.89
C ALA A 65 12.01 -30.78 -5.93
N GLU A 66 12.96 -29.85 -6.06
CA GLU A 66 14.08 -29.71 -5.12
C GLU A 66 13.61 -29.16 -3.77
N VAL A 67 12.67 -28.21 -3.76
CA VAL A 67 12.08 -27.68 -2.52
C VAL A 67 11.33 -28.76 -1.75
N LEU A 68 10.49 -29.54 -2.44
CA LEU A 68 9.66 -30.58 -1.83
C LEU A 68 10.47 -31.71 -1.17
N LYS A 69 11.71 -31.96 -1.62
CA LYS A 69 12.62 -32.92 -0.97
C LYS A 69 13.01 -32.51 0.46
N HIS A 70 12.89 -31.22 0.80
CA HIS A 70 13.31 -30.67 2.09
C HIS A 70 12.12 -30.38 3.03
N LEU A 71 10.89 -30.53 2.55
CA LEU A 71 9.67 -30.39 3.35
C LEU A 71 9.20 -31.79 3.75
N LYS A 72 9.40 -32.13 5.03
CA LYS A 72 8.84 -33.35 5.65
C LYS A 72 7.38 -33.15 5.99
#